data_AF-A0A3M1GSB1-F1
#
_entry.id   AF-A0A3M1GSB1-F1
#
_cell.length_a   1.000
_cell.length_b   1.000
_cell.length_c   1.000
_cell.angle_alpha   90.00
_cell.angle_beta   90.00
_cell.angle_gamma   90.00
#
_symmetry.space_group_name_H-M   'P 1'
#
loop_
_entity.id
_entity.type
_entity.pdbx_description
1 polymer ?
#
loop_
_entity_poly.entity_id
_entity_poly.type
_entity_poly.pdbx_seq_one_letter_code
_entity_poly.pdbx_strand_id
1 'polypeptide(L)'
;MRERGGLAMRIDAARPGRPATDGTDAAAPEPEASPAGSAAALVAERLGVRYREAVLESVLAAHGLGPTDAARVIAAAARRDDGDRVLRRSELEAAAQRVAAGARAERAQAARIGSYRWSLAELEQVLAAYGLEDGRAVLSTAIALGGRDRVLSRAELEAAARRVAAGAGAGITVISDIDKTVLPPGEQGAPLPPPYPGVRALYEALEMRDGVVDGDVRFVTGRPAAALGAVPDWLGRERMPVGAIETGRPDWSAPLEEKVADIEAQLAARAGEPVVLFGDSSHLDPEVYREVARRHPDRVLATVIHRVRPIEPDRVAGMWLVDDYAEAAVRLVVAGALTREQARAVALAAQSEGLEITEAQIDRWLEAPRGPRPTAGGQ
;
A
#
# COMPACT_ATOMS: atom_id res chain seq x y z
N MET A 1 -25.94 43.52 5.75
CA MET A 1 -25.06 44.49 6.44
C MET A 1 -24.20 43.73 7.45
N ARG A 2 -23.12 43.09 6.98
CA ARG A 2 -22.01 42.55 7.77
C ARG A 2 -20.80 42.55 6.84
N GLU A 3 -19.86 43.40 7.15
CA GLU A 3 -18.58 43.58 6.45
C GLU A 3 -17.68 42.36 6.68
N ARG A 4 -16.99 41.92 5.63
CA ARG A 4 -15.73 41.18 5.76
C ARG A 4 -14.75 41.77 4.77
N GLY A 5 -13.74 42.43 5.34
CA GLY A 5 -12.69 43.15 4.63
C GLY A 5 -11.83 42.20 3.80
N GLY A 6 -11.55 42.64 2.58
CA GLY A 6 -10.52 42.06 1.73
C GLY A 6 -9.14 42.53 2.19
N LEU A 7 -8.24 41.58 2.38
CA LEU A 7 -6.81 41.84 2.52
C LEU A 7 -6.16 41.59 1.16
N ALA A 8 -6.05 42.66 0.37
CA ALA A 8 -5.29 42.67 -0.88
C ALA A 8 -3.82 42.96 -0.55
N MET A 9 -2.96 41.95 -0.70
CA MET A 9 -1.52 42.12 -0.55
C MET A 9 -0.94 42.67 -1.86
N ARG A 10 -0.63 43.97 -1.86
CA ARG A 10 0.17 44.65 -2.88
C ARG A 10 1.64 44.33 -2.67
N ILE A 11 2.36 43.91 -3.70
CA ILE A 11 3.82 43.97 -3.75
C ILE A 11 4.16 44.97 -4.87
N ASP A 12 4.69 46.12 -4.45
CA ASP A 12 5.12 47.20 -5.32
C ASP A 12 6.40 46.85 -6.10
N ALA A 13 6.39 47.23 -7.37
CA ALA A 13 7.51 47.17 -8.28
C ALA A 13 8.46 48.36 -8.04
N ALA A 14 9.73 48.09 -7.79
CA ALA A 14 10.78 49.10 -7.78
C ALA A 14 11.52 49.12 -9.14
N ARG A 15 11.53 50.28 -9.79
CA ARG A 15 12.33 50.63 -10.98
C ARG A 15 13.55 51.49 -10.57
N PRO A 16 14.53 51.69 -11.48
CA PRO A 16 15.95 51.68 -11.13
C PRO A 16 16.54 53.06 -10.82
N GLY A 17 17.57 53.07 -9.97
CA GLY A 17 18.46 54.21 -9.77
C GLY A 17 19.93 53.81 -9.96
N ARG A 18 20.59 54.48 -10.89
CA ARG A 18 22.05 54.65 -11.04
C ARG A 18 22.27 56.19 -11.12
N PRO A 19 23.48 56.76 -10.98
CA PRO A 19 24.78 56.16 -10.66
C PRO A 19 25.59 56.96 -9.61
N ALA A 20 26.72 56.42 -9.14
CA ALA A 20 27.95 57.19 -8.89
C ALA A 20 29.14 56.23 -8.76
N THR A 21 30.18 56.53 -9.52
CA THR A 21 31.50 55.89 -9.51
C THR A 21 32.35 56.52 -8.43
N ASP A 22 33.00 55.71 -7.59
CA ASP A 22 34.28 56.10 -7.00
C ASP A 22 35.16 54.86 -6.83
N GLY A 23 36.39 55.00 -7.32
CA GLY A 23 37.39 53.96 -7.36
C GLY A 23 38.20 53.94 -6.08
N THR A 24 38.30 52.77 -5.48
CA THR A 24 39.38 52.42 -4.55
C THR A 24 39.73 50.95 -4.76
N ASP A 25 41.00 50.72 -5.04
CA ASP A 25 41.67 49.42 -5.12
C ASP A 25 41.31 48.58 -3.88
N ALA A 26 40.46 47.57 -4.08
CA ALA A 26 40.11 46.58 -3.08
C ALA A 26 40.60 45.22 -3.58
N ALA A 27 41.44 44.59 -2.75
CA ALA A 27 41.93 43.23 -2.93
C ALA A 27 40.79 42.29 -3.36
N ALA A 28 41.09 41.42 -4.32
CA ALA A 28 40.17 40.42 -4.82
C ALA A 28 39.47 39.72 -3.63
N PRO A 29 38.13 39.71 -3.56
CA PRO A 29 37.45 38.95 -2.53
C PRO A 29 37.84 37.48 -2.71
N GLU A 30 38.27 36.84 -1.61
CA GLU A 30 38.31 35.38 -1.57
C GLU A 30 36.95 34.85 -2.03
N PRO A 31 36.90 33.78 -2.84
CA PRO A 31 35.63 33.25 -3.30
C PRO A 31 34.81 32.85 -2.08
N GLU A 32 33.72 33.58 -1.83
CA GLU A 32 32.73 33.20 -0.83
C GLU A 32 32.37 31.73 -1.08
N ALA A 33 32.66 30.87 -0.11
CA ALA A 33 32.40 29.45 -0.20
C ALA A 33 30.92 29.26 -0.57
N SER A 34 30.68 28.67 -1.74
CA SER A 34 29.34 28.40 -2.23
C SER A 34 28.53 27.66 -1.15
N PRO A 35 27.26 28.03 -0.88
CA PRO A 35 26.43 27.35 0.12
C PRO A 35 26.29 25.83 -0.13
N ALA A 36 26.58 25.36 -1.36
CA ALA A 36 26.72 23.95 -1.72
C ALA A 36 27.84 23.23 -0.94
N GLY A 37 29.00 23.89 -0.83
CA GLY A 37 30.22 23.33 -0.23
C GLY A 37 30.04 23.12 1.27
N SER A 38 29.32 24.01 1.95
CA SER A 38 29.06 23.92 3.38
C SER A 38 28.26 22.69 3.78
N ALA A 39 27.15 22.40 3.10
CA ALA A 39 26.29 21.26 3.44
C ALA A 39 26.92 19.91 3.07
N ALA A 40 27.57 19.84 1.91
CA ALA A 40 28.28 18.64 1.47
C ALA A 40 29.49 18.33 2.38
N ALA A 41 30.25 19.35 2.79
CA ALA A 41 31.38 19.21 3.69
C ALA A 41 30.95 18.70 5.07
N LEU A 42 29.88 19.26 5.65
CA LEU A 42 29.33 18.80 6.94
C LEU A 42 28.92 17.33 6.91
N VAL A 43 28.28 16.89 5.83
CA VAL A 43 27.89 15.48 5.68
C VAL A 43 29.10 14.59 5.48
N ALA A 44 30.08 15.01 4.68
CA ALA A 44 31.32 14.27 4.46
C ALA A 44 32.12 14.10 5.75
N GLU A 45 32.26 15.17 6.54
CA GLU A 45 32.91 15.16 7.85
C GLU A 45 32.22 14.19 8.80
N ARG A 46 30.89 14.28 8.93
CA ARG A 46 30.10 13.38 9.79
C ARG A 46 30.24 11.91 9.40
N LEU A 47 30.38 11.63 8.10
CA LEU A 47 30.54 10.28 7.56
C LEU A 47 32.01 9.83 7.48
N GLY A 48 32.96 10.71 7.80
CA GLY A 48 34.40 10.42 7.76
C GLY A 48 34.95 10.19 6.34
N VAL A 49 34.30 10.73 5.31
CA VAL A 49 34.71 10.58 3.91
C VAL A 49 35.32 11.87 3.35
N ARG A 50 36.21 11.74 2.38
CA ARG A 50 36.80 12.87 1.64
C ARG A 50 36.35 12.82 0.19
N TYR A 51 36.28 13.98 -0.45
CA TYR A 51 35.97 14.11 -1.87
C TYR A 51 36.69 15.32 -2.46
N ARG A 52 36.74 15.41 -3.79
CA ARG A 52 37.22 16.61 -4.49
C ARG A 52 36.02 17.46 -4.91
N GLU A 53 35.98 18.70 -4.45
CA GLU A 53 34.85 19.61 -4.68
C GLU A 53 34.59 19.86 -6.18
N ALA A 54 35.63 20.16 -6.96
CA ALA A 54 35.52 20.33 -8.41
C ALA A 54 34.97 19.07 -9.13
N VAL A 55 35.25 17.87 -8.60
CA VAL A 55 34.70 16.62 -9.15
C VAL A 55 33.22 16.51 -8.82
N LEU A 56 32.84 16.80 -7.57
CA LEU A 56 31.43 16.84 -7.15
C LEU A 56 30.62 17.84 -7.99
N GLU A 57 31.11 19.06 -8.17
CA GLU A 57 30.45 20.09 -8.98
C GLU A 57 30.26 19.65 -10.43
N SER A 58 31.31 19.08 -11.05
CA SER A 58 31.24 18.54 -12.41
C SER A 58 30.19 17.42 -12.54
N VAL A 59 30.13 16.54 -11.55
CA VAL A 59 29.15 15.44 -11.51
C VAL A 59 27.72 15.96 -11.30
N LEU A 60 27.52 16.90 -10.38
CA LEU A 60 26.20 17.52 -10.16
C LEU A 60 25.69 18.17 -11.45
N ALA A 61 26.53 18.97 -12.12
CA ALA A 61 26.19 19.61 -13.38
C ALA A 61 25.83 18.60 -14.48
N ALA A 62 26.62 17.53 -14.63
CA ALA A 62 26.39 16.48 -15.64
C ALA A 62 25.04 15.74 -15.45
N HIS A 63 24.52 15.70 -14.22
CA HIS A 63 23.24 15.06 -13.89
C HIS A 63 22.08 16.05 -13.70
N GLY A 64 22.29 17.34 -13.99
CA GLY A 64 21.28 18.38 -13.82
C GLY A 64 20.84 18.57 -12.36
N LEU A 65 21.76 18.31 -11.43
CA LEU A 65 21.57 18.49 -9.99
C LEU A 65 22.14 19.82 -9.54
N GLY A 66 21.49 20.42 -8.53
CA GLY A 66 21.90 21.72 -7.99
C GLY A 66 22.81 21.61 -6.77
N PRO A 67 23.35 22.74 -6.30
CA PRO A 67 24.03 22.89 -5.01
C PRO A 67 23.36 22.19 -3.82
N THR A 68 22.03 22.23 -3.75
CA THR A 68 21.24 21.65 -2.66
C THR A 68 21.24 20.12 -2.65
N ASP A 69 21.59 19.48 -3.77
CA ASP A 69 21.65 18.02 -3.89
C ASP A 69 23.02 17.46 -3.47
N ALA A 70 24.03 18.31 -3.31
CA ALA A 70 25.41 17.92 -3.02
C ALA A 70 25.52 17.01 -1.79
N ALA A 71 24.86 17.39 -0.68
CA ALA A 71 24.80 16.59 0.54
C ALA A 71 24.15 15.21 0.33
N ARG A 72 23.09 15.12 -0.49
CA ARG A 72 22.41 13.84 -0.81
C ARG A 72 23.33 12.93 -1.63
N VAL A 73 24.05 13.50 -2.60
CA VAL A 73 25.01 12.76 -3.43
C VAL A 73 26.16 12.21 -2.58
N ILE A 74 26.76 13.03 -1.71
CA ILE A 74 27.81 12.59 -0.79
C ILE A 74 27.33 11.46 0.12
N ALA A 75 26.18 11.62 0.77
CA ALA A 75 25.61 10.58 1.63
C ALA A 75 25.33 9.27 0.87
N ALA A 76 24.88 9.36 -0.39
CA ALA A 76 24.59 8.20 -1.22
C ALA A 76 25.84 7.52 -1.81
N ALA A 77 26.92 8.28 -2.04
CA ALA A 77 28.22 7.78 -2.47
C ALA A 77 28.95 7.09 -1.32
N ALA A 78 28.93 7.66 -0.12
CA ALA A 78 29.55 7.08 1.08
C ALA A 78 29.04 5.66 1.42
N ARG A 79 27.80 5.33 1.06
CA ARG A 79 27.24 3.96 1.21
C ARG A 79 27.85 2.93 0.27
N ARG A 80 28.63 3.36 -0.72
CA ARG A 80 29.30 2.52 -1.73
C ARG A 80 30.83 2.62 -1.66
N ASP A 81 31.35 3.41 -0.72
CA ASP A 81 32.78 3.56 -0.49
C ASP A 81 33.43 2.19 -0.29
N ASP A 82 34.55 1.95 -0.98
CA ASP A 82 35.29 0.68 -0.93
C ASP A 82 36.15 0.52 0.34
N GLY A 83 36.02 1.46 1.29
CA GLY A 83 36.71 1.47 2.58
C GLY A 83 37.92 2.41 2.61
N ASP A 84 38.31 3.02 1.49
CA ASP A 84 39.41 3.99 1.42
C ASP A 84 39.04 5.39 1.94
N ARG A 85 37.74 5.63 2.22
CA ARG A 85 37.16 6.89 2.70
C ARG A 85 37.41 8.07 1.75
N VAL A 86 37.60 7.81 0.46
CA VAL A 86 37.82 8.82 -0.58
C VAL A 86 36.87 8.56 -1.74
N LEU A 87 35.81 9.37 -1.82
CA LEU A 87 34.80 9.24 -2.85
C LEU A 87 35.38 9.57 -4.24
N ARG A 88 35.45 8.55 -5.09
CA ARG A 88 35.92 8.63 -6.47
C ARG A 88 34.82 9.16 -7.39
N ARG A 89 35.22 9.66 -8.55
CA ARG A 89 34.30 10.18 -9.58
C ARG A 89 33.19 9.18 -9.91
N SER A 90 33.52 7.90 -10.12
CA SER A 90 32.56 6.85 -10.44
C SER A 90 31.51 6.62 -9.35
N GLU A 91 31.88 6.75 -8.07
CA GLU A 91 30.95 6.60 -6.94
C GLU A 91 30.03 7.80 -6.82
N LEU A 92 30.57 9.00 -7.03
CA LEU A 92 29.81 10.24 -7.11
C LEU A 92 28.84 10.21 -8.30
N GLU A 93 29.26 9.75 -9.49
CA GLU A 93 28.40 9.60 -10.67
C GLU A 93 27.27 8.59 -10.42
N ALA A 94 27.58 7.41 -9.86
CA ALA A 94 26.56 6.41 -9.51
C ALA A 94 25.59 6.90 -8.42
N ALA A 95 26.06 7.75 -7.49
CA ALA A 95 25.21 8.39 -6.49
C ALA A 95 24.35 9.49 -7.11
N ALA A 96 24.92 10.37 -7.93
CA ALA A 96 24.23 11.44 -8.63
C ALA A 96 23.15 10.91 -9.58
N GLN A 97 23.43 9.83 -10.30
CA GLN A 97 22.43 9.16 -11.15
C GLN A 97 21.21 8.70 -10.34
N ARG A 98 21.43 8.12 -9.15
CA ARG A 98 20.34 7.70 -8.25
C ARG A 98 19.59 8.88 -7.66
N VAL A 99 20.28 9.93 -7.21
CA VAL A 99 19.65 11.16 -6.70
C VAL A 99 18.82 11.83 -7.80
N ALA A 100 19.35 11.94 -9.01
CA ALA A 100 18.63 12.51 -10.15
C ALA A 100 17.42 11.66 -10.57
N ALA A 101 17.53 10.32 -10.53
CA ALA A 101 16.40 9.43 -10.76
C ALA A 101 15.31 9.60 -9.70
N GLY A 102 15.69 9.67 -8.42
CA GLY A 102 14.78 9.96 -7.30
C GLY A 102 14.08 11.31 -7.46
N ALA A 103 14.83 12.38 -7.75
CA ALA A 103 14.26 13.71 -7.97
C ALA A 103 13.32 13.77 -9.18
N ARG A 104 13.60 13.01 -10.25
CA ARG A 104 12.69 12.86 -11.39
C ARG A 104 11.41 12.12 -11.01
N ALA A 105 11.51 11.03 -10.24
CA ALA A 105 10.36 10.29 -9.74
C ALA A 105 9.49 11.15 -8.80
N GLU A 106 10.11 11.88 -7.86
CA GLU A 106 9.43 12.81 -6.97
C GLU A 106 8.69 13.91 -7.74
N ARG A 107 9.30 14.47 -8.78
CA ARG A 107 8.67 15.47 -9.66
C ARG A 107 7.50 14.88 -10.47
N ALA A 108 7.69 13.70 -11.05
CA ALA A 108 6.64 13.00 -11.79
C ALA A 108 5.43 12.67 -10.89
N GLN A 109 5.69 12.24 -9.66
CA GLN A 109 4.65 11.98 -8.66
C GLN A 109 3.94 13.27 -8.25
N ALA A 110 4.67 14.35 -7.97
CA ALA A 110 4.07 15.65 -7.64
C ALA A 110 3.20 16.19 -8.79
N ALA A 111 3.67 16.07 -10.05
CA ALA A 111 2.90 16.43 -11.23
C ALA A 111 1.65 15.55 -11.38
N ARG A 112 1.77 14.24 -11.11
CA ARG A 112 0.63 13.32 -11.12
C ARG A 112 -0.38 13.70 -10.05
N ILE A 113 0.04 13.96 -8.82
CA ILE A 113 -0.83 14.44 -7.74
C ILE A 113 -1.51 15.74 -8.17
N GLY A 114 -0.75 16.73 -8.64
CA GLY A 114 -1.28 18.02 -9.08
C GLY A 114 -2.24 17.95 -10.28
N SER A 115 -2.30 16.82 -11.00
CA SER A 115 -3.28 16.61 -12.06
C SER A 115 -4.67 16.19 -11.55
N TYR A 116 -4.81 15.85 -10.27
CA TYR A 116 -6.07 15.51 -9.61
C TYR A 116 -6.64 16.72 -8.85
N ARG A 117 -7.94 16.66 -8.57
CA ARG A 117 -8.66 17.59 -7.69
C ARG A 117 -9.16 16.84 -6.46
N TRP A 118 -9.12 17.48 -5.30
CA TRP A 118 -9.63 16.95 -4.04
C TRP A 118 -9.99 18.10 -3.10
N SER A 119 -10.75 17.83 -2.05
CA SER A 119 -10.99 18.78 -0.98
C SER A 119 -9.88 18.73 0.06
N LEU A 120 -9.24 19.86 0.34
CA LEU A 120 -8.23 19.95 1.40
C LEU A 120 -8.85 19.61 2.77
N ALA A 121 -10.07 20.09 3.04
CA ALA A 121 -10.76 19.81 4.29
C ALA A 121 -11.09 18.32 4.48
N GLU A 122 -11.42 17.60 3.39
CA GLU A 122 -11.64 16.15 3.47
C GLU A 122 -10.33 15.40 3.72
N LEU A 123 -9.24 15.80 3.04
CA LEU A 123 -7.93 15.21 3.27
C LEU A 123 -7.48 15.43 4.72
N GLU A 124 -7.63 16.64 5.28
CA GLU A 124 -7.29 16.95 6.67
C GLU A 124 -8.11 16.10 7.66
N GLN A 125 -9.42 15.95 7.42
CA GLN A 125 -10.28 15.08 8.25
C GLN A 125 -9.84 13.62 8.20
N VAL A 126 -9.50 13.12 7.01
CA VAL A 126 -9.02 11.74 6.82
C VAL A 126 -7.67 11.54 7.52
N LEU A 127 -6.72 12.46 7.32
CA LEU A 127 -5.41 12.40 7.98
C LEU A 127 -5.56 12.36 9.52
N ALA A 128 -6.40 13.23 10.07
CA ALA A 128 -6.67 13.24 11.51
C ALA A 128 -7.33 11.94 12.00
N ALA A 129 -8.30 11.39 11.26
CA ALA A 129 -9.00 10.17 11.63
C ALA A 129 -8.07 8.94 11.67
N TYR A 130 -7.01 8.93 10.88
CA TYR A 130 -6.03 7.83 10.79
C TYR A 130 -4.69 8.15 11.47
N GLY A 131 -4.56 9.30 12.15
CA GLY A 131 -3.31 9.70 12.82
C GLY A 131 -2.12 9.89 11.87
N LEU A 132 -2.38 10.30 10.62
CA LEU A 132 -1.37 10.45 9.57
C LEU A 132 -0.97 11.92 9.40
N GLU A 133 0.33 12.16 9.17
CA GLU A 133 0.86 13.49 8.86
C GLU A 133 1.17 13.68 7.37
N ASP A 134 1.46 12.59 6.66
CA ASP A 134 1.87 12.63 5.25
C ASP A 134 0.66 12.56 4.30
N GLY A 135 0.09 13.72 4.00
CA GLY A 135 -0.95 13.86 2.97
C GLY A 135 -0.51 13.43 1.58
N ARG A 136 0.79 13.51 1.24
CA ARG A 136 1.31 13.13 -0.07
C ARG A 136 1.28 11.62 -0.26
N ALA A 137 1.61 10.85 0.77
CA ALA A 137 1.50 9.39 0.76
C ALA A 137 0.04 8.93 0.53
N VAL A 138 -0.92 9.58 1.21
CA VAL A 138 -2.36 9.29 1.03
C VAL A 138 -2.81 9.63 -0.39
N LEU A 139 -2.50 10.82 -0.89
CA LEU A 139 -2.88 11.24 -2.25
C LEU A 139 -2.27 10.33 -3.33
N SER A 140 -0.99 9.99 -3.20
CA SER A 140 -0.33 9.06 -4.13
C SER A 140 -0.99 7.69 -4.13
N THR A 141 -1.35 7.18 -2.95
CA THR A 141 -2.01 5.89 -2.78
C THR A 141 -3.44 5.92 -3.34
N ALA A 142 -4.20 6.99 -3.10
CA ALA A 142 -5.55 7.16 -3.64
C ALA A 142 -5.56 7.17 -5.18
N ILE A 143 -4.58 7.85 -5.78
CA ILE A 143 -4.40 7.86 -7.24
C ILE A 143 -4.09 6.47 -7.77
N ALA A 144 -3.24 5.71 -7.08
CA ALA A 144 -2.89 4.34 -7.46
C ALA A 144 -4.09 3.38 -7.35
N LEU A 145 -4.97 3.58 -6.37
CA LEU A 145 -6.20 2.79 -6.18
C LEU A 145 -7.29 3.07 -7.24
N GLY A 146 -7.08 4.08 -8.10
CA GLY A 146 -7.94 4.34 -9.25
C GLY A 146 -8.88 5.52 -9.08
N GLY A 147 -8.37 6.65 -8.55
CA GLY A 147 -9.10 7.91 -8.52
C GLY A 147 -9.75 8.23 -9.88
N ARG A 148 -11.08 8.41 -9.89
CA ARG A 148 -11.86 8.69 -11.11
C ARG A 148 -11.56 10.07 -11.66
N ASP A 149 -11.68 10.28 -12.98
CA ASP A 149 -11.87 11.58 -13.63
C ASP A 149 -10.99 12.74 -13.13
N ARG A 150 -9.80 12.41 -12.60
CA ARG A 150 -8.92 13.36 -11.91
C ARG A 150 -9.59 14.08 -10.73
N VAL A 151 -10.47 13.41 -10.00
CA VAL A 151 -11.12 13.86 -8.76
C VAL A 151 -11.05 12.73 -7.73
N LEU A 152 -10.49 13.01 -6.55
CA LEU A 152 -10.46 12.06 -5.44
C LEU A 152 -11.64 12.33 -4.51
N SER A 153 -12.46 11.31 -4.29
CA SER A 153 -13.55 11.33 -3.33
C SER A 153 -13.06 11.06 -1.91
N ARG A 154 -13.83 11.46 -0.89
CA ARG A 154 -13.57 11.11 0.51
C ARG A 154 -13.35 9.60 0.72
N ALA A 155 -14.15 8.75 0.07
CA ALA A 155 -14.03 7.29 0.19
C ALA A 155 -12.68 6.77 -0.34
N GLU A 156 -12.17 7.35 -1.44
CA GLU A 156 -10.86 6.99 -2.00
C GLU A 156 -9.72 7.48 -1.11
N LEU A 157 -9.86 8.65 -0.48
CA LEU A 157 -8.91 9.15 0.52
C LEU A 157 -8.89 8.25 1.77
N GLU A 158 -10.05 7.84 2.28
CA GLU A 158 -10.14 6.93 3.43
C GLU A 158 -9.55 5.54 3.13
N ALA A 159 -9.80 4.99 1.94
CA ALA A 159 -9.20 3.73 1.50
C ALA A 159 -7.68 3.83 1.41
N ALA A 160 -7.17 4.93 0.86
CA ALA A 160 -5.75 5.20 0.79
C ALA A 160 -5.11 5.40 2.16
N ALA A 161 -5.77 6.14 3.06
CA ALA A 161 -5.30 6.36 4.42
C ALA A 161 -5.24 5.07 5.22
N ARG A 162 -6.24 4.17 5.10
CA ARG A 162 -6.17 2.81 5.67
C ARG A 162 -4.93 2.07 5.20
N ARG A 163 -4.65 2.07 3.90
CA ARG A 163 -3.48 1.40 3.33
C ARG A 163 -2.16 2.03 3.80
N VAL A 164 -2.11 3.35 3.92
CA VAL A 164 -0.92 4.07 4.43
C VAL A 164 -0.69 3.77 5.91
N ALA A 165 -1.73 3.86 6.74
CA ALA A 165 -1.68 3.55 8.17
C ALA A 165 -1.23 2.10 8.42
N ALA A 166 -1.67 1.17 7.58
CA ALA A 166 -1.28 -0.23 7.66
C ALA A 166 0.13 -0.54 7.09
N GLY A 167 0.91 0.47 6.66
CA GLY A 167 2.29 0.29 6.18
C GLY A 167 2.44 0.22 4.66
N ALA A 168 2.05 1.28 3.95
CA ALA A 168 2.17 1.37 2.49
C ALA A 168 3.62 1.14 2.00
N GLY A 169 3.88 -0.07 1.47
CA GLY A 169 5.18 -0.49 0.96
C GLY A 169 5.45 -1.99 1.17
N ALA A 170 4.82 -2.58 2.20
CA ALA A 170 4.79 -4.02 2.41
C ALA A 170 3.60 -4.63 1.63
N GLY A 171 3.72 -5.86 1.14
CA GLY A 171 2.63 -6.54 0.43
C GLY A 171 1.35 -6.65 1.27
N ILE A 172 0.25 -7.07 0.66
CA ILE A 172 -0.95 -7.42 1.44
C ILE A 172 -0.87 -8.90 1.76
N THR A 173 -0.67 -9.25 3.03
CA THR A 173 -0.84 -10.63 3.46
C THR A 173 -2.32 -11.02 3.31
N VAL A 174 -2.58 -12.17 2.70
CA VAL A 174 -3.90 -12.79 2.65
C VAL A 174 -3.90 -13.97 3.59
N ILE A 175 -4.83 -14.01 4.54
CA ILE A 175 -5.06 -15.18 5.40
C ILE A 175 -6.44 -15.75 5.06
N SER A 176 -6.47 -16.98 4.58
CA SER A 176 -7.67 -17.61 4.05
C SER A 176 -7.97 -18.91 4.77
N ASP A 177 -9.23 -19.11 5.15
CA ASP A 177 -9.72 -20.46 5.37
C ASP A 177 -9.76 -21.26 4.04
N ILE A 178 -9.84 -22.59 4.11
CA ILE A 178 -9.88 -23.46 2.94
C ILE A 178 -11.30 -23.95 2.65
N ASP A 179 -11.93 -24.61 3.61
CA ASP A 179 -13.15 -25.37 3.42
C ASP A 179 -14.36 -24.45 3.30
N LYS A 180 -15.11 -24.55 2.20
CA LYS A 180 -16.25 -23.68 1.87
C LYS A 180 -15.89 -22.20 1.66
N THR A 181 -14.65 -21.83 1.93
CA THR A 181 -14.04 -20.55 1.56
C THR A 181 -13.56 -20.63 0.12
N VAL A 182 -12.42 -21.27 -0.15
CA VAL A 182 -11.88 -21.42 -1.52
C VAL A 182 -12.26 -22.76 -2.16
N LEU A 183 -12.38 -23.81 -1.33
CA LEU A 183 -12.71 -25.17 -1.73
C LEU A 183 -14.21 -25.41 -1.49
N PRO A 184 -15.04 -25.52 -2.54
CA PRO A 184 -16.45 -25.85 -2.37
C PRO A 184 -16.65 -27.20 -1.67
N PRO A 185 -17.78 -27.40 -0.98
CA PRO A 185 -18.10 -28.70 -0.41
C PRO A 185 -18.15 -29.76 -1.50
N GLY A 186 -17.46 -30.88 -1.27
CA GLY A 186 -17.42 -32.03 -2.18
C GLY A 186 -18.02 -33.29 -1.54
N GLU A 187 -18.34 -34.28 -2.37
CA GLU A 187 -18.77 -35.60 -1.91
C GLU A 187 -17.57 -36.41 -1.39
N GLN A 188 -17.79 -37.20 -0.32
CA GLN A 188 -16.73 -38.06 0.21
C GLN A 188 -16.28 -39.09 -0.83
N GLY A 189 -14.97 -39.17 -1.05
CA GLY A 189 -14.38 -40.10 -2.02
C GLY A 189 -14.44 -39.63 -3.48
N ALA A 190 -15.14 -38.53 -3.78
CA ALA A 190 -15.08 -37.89 -5.08
C ALA A 190 -13.82 -37.00 -5.20
N PRO A 191 -13.35 -36.72 -6.43
CA PRO A 191 -12.36 -35.68 -6.67
C PRO A 191 -12.83 -34.35 -6.06
N LEU A 192 -11.88 -33.59 -5.50
CA LEU A 192 -12.16 -32.26 -4.99
C LEU A 192 -12.69 -31.35 -6.12
N PRO A 193 -13.78 -30.60 -5.90
CA PRO A 193 -14.38 -29.74 -6.92
C PRO A 193 -13.44 -28.59 -7.30
N PRO A 194 -13.66 -27.93 -8.46
CA PRO A 194 -12.94 -26.69 -8.78
C PRO A 194 -13.22 -25.61 -7.73
N PRO A 195 -12.32 -24.62 -7.59
CA PRO A 195 -12.53 -23.51 -6.66
C PRO A 195 -13.75 -22.67 -7.04
N TYR A 196 -14.24 -21.85 -6.12
CA TYR A 196 -15.31 -20.90 -6.46
C TYR A 196 -14.87 -19.92 -7.56
N PRO A 197 -15.76 -19.58 -8.52
CA PRO A 197 -15.43 -18.67 -9.61
C PRO A 197 -14.84 -17.34 -9.12
N GLY A 198 -13.68 -16.95 -9.66
CA GLY A 198 -12.97 -15.70 -9.40
C GLY A 198 -11.97 -15.74 -8.24
N VAL A 199 -12.01 -16.73 -7.34
CA VAL A 199 -11.15 -16.73 -6.14
C VAL A 199 -9.66 -16.77 -6.48
N ARG A 200 -9.28 -17.51 -7.53
CA ARG A 200 -7.89 -17.61 -7.97
C ARG A 200 -7.38 -16.25 -8.44
N ALA A 201 -8.12 -15.62 -9.36
CA ALA A 201 -7.79 -14.29 -9.87
C ALA A 201 -7.76 -13.25 -8.75
N LEU A 202 -8.64 -13.38 -7.75
CA LEU A 202 -8.65 -12.49 -6.60
C LEU A 202 -7.37 -12.61 -5.78
N TYR A 203 -6.95 -13.83 -5.46
CA TYR A 203 -5.75 -14.05 -4.66
C TYR A 203 -4.49 -13.67 -5.45
N GLU A 204 -4.45 -13.95 -6.75
CA GLU A 204 -3.38 -13.49 -7.66
C GLU A 204 -3.31 -11.94 -7.72
N ALA A 205 -4.43 -11.23 -7.59
CA ALA A 205 -4.46 -9.77 -7.59
C ALA A 205 -4.00 -9.15 -6.26
N LEU A 206 -4.17 -9.87 -5.15
CA LEU A 206 -3.70 -9.47 -3.82
C LEU A 206 -2.23 -9.84 -3.59
N GLU A 207 -1.76 -10.91 -4.23
CA GLU A 207 -0.38 -11.36 -4.19
C GLU A 207 0.55 -10.35 -4.87
N MET A 208 1.51 -9.80 -4.12
CA MET A 208 2.65 -9.12 -4.70
C MET A 208 3.61 -10.19 -5.21
N ARG A 209 3.56 -10.45 -6.52
CA ARG A 209 4.54 -11.30 -7.21
C ARG A 209 5.91 -10.63 -7.29
N ASP A 210 6.57 -10.48 -6.16
CA ASP A 210 7.94 -9.95 -6.07
C ASP A 210 9.01 -10.99 -6.46
N GLY A 211 8.63 -12.27 -6.51
CA GLY A 211 9.45 -13.37 -6.99
C GLY A 211 10.51 -13.85 -6.00
N VAL A 212 10.45 -13.47 -4.71
CA VAL A 212 11.53 -13.72 -3.75
C VAL A 212 11.13 -14.56 -2.51
N VAL A 213 9.84 -14.74 -2.18
CA VAL A 213 9.40 -15.40 -0.92
C VAL A 213 8.17 -16.31 -1.13
N ASP A 214 7.93 -17.26 -0.22
CA ASP A 214 6.61 -17.88 -0.01
C ASP A 214 5.52 -16.80 -0.09
N GLY A 215 4.50 -17.05 -0.93
CA GLY A 215 3.53 -16.03 -1.36
C GLY A 215 2.84 -15.29 -0.22
N ASP A 216 2.24 -14.16 -0.55
CA ASP A 216 1.47 -13.35 0.41
C ASP A 216 0.22 -14.06 0.93
N VAL A 217 -0.21 -15.13 0.24
CA VAL A 217 -1.35 -15.95 0.62
C VAL A 217 -0.93 -17.04 1.58
N ARG A 218 -1.62 -17.11 2.72
CA ARG A 218 -1.51 -18.17 3.70
C ARG A 218 -2.88 -18.75 3.99
N PHE A 219 -2.91 -20.03 4.28
CA PHE A 219 -4.12 -20.75 4.62
C PHE A 219 -4.13 -21.13 6.09
N VAL A 220 -5.31 -21.08 6.71
CA VAL A 220 -5.57 -21.56 8.07
C VAL A 220 -6.82 -22.41 8.04
N THR A 221 -6.68 -23.71 8.27
CA THR A 221 -7.81 -24.66 8.19
C THR A 221 -8.01 -25.39 9.51
N GLY A 222 -9.28 -25.65 9.85
CA GLY A 222 -9.61 -26.54 10.98
C GLY A 222 -9.33 -28.01 10.70
N ARG A 223 -8.88 -28.39 9.50
CA ARG A 223 -8.49 -29.78 9.19
C ARG A 223 -7.26 -30.16 10.01
N PRO A 224 -7.24 -31.33 10.68
CA PRO A 224 -6.00 -31.87 11.21
C PRO A 224 -5.02 -32.21 10.08
N ALA A 225 -3.71 -32.14 10.34
CA ALA A 225 -2.68 -32.41 9.33
C ALA A 225 -2.88 -33.74 8.58
N ALA A 226 -3.34 -34.79 9.26
CA ALA A 226 -3.63 -36.09 8.63
C ALA A 226 -4.80 -36.05 7.61
N ALA A 227 -5.70 -35.06 7.73
CA ALA A 227 -6.84 -34.84 6.84
C ALA A 227 -6.58 -33.79 5.75
N LEU A 228 -5.36 -33.25 5.65
CA LEU A 228 -4.97 -32.38 4.54
C LEU A 228 -4.88 -33.13 3.22
N GLY A 229 -4.49 -34.41 3.25
CA GLY A 229 -4.50 -35.33 2.11
C GLY A 229 -4.25 -34.66 0.75
N ALA A 230 -5.30 -34.60 -0.08
CA ALA A 230 -5.26 -34.10 -1.47
C ALA A 230 -5.29 -32.57 -1.63
N VAL A 231 -5.33 -31.79 -0.54
CA VAL A 231 -5.47 -30.32 -0.61
C VAL A 231 -4.24 -29.64 -1.23
N PRO A 232 -2.98 -29.96 -0.84
CA PRO A 232 -1.81 -29.35 -1.49
C PRO A 232 -1.75 -29.63 -3.00
N ASP A 233 -2.06 -30.86 -3.42
CA ASP A 233 -2.11 -31.23 -4.84
C ASP A 233 -3.25 -30.52 -5.58
N TRP A 234 -4.39 -30.32 -4.91
CA TRP A 234 -5.49 -29.53 -5.44
C TRP A 234 -5.10 -28.07 -5.64
N LEU A 235 -4.47 -27.41 -4.66
CA LEU A 235 -3.98 -26.04 -4.81
C LEU A 235 -3.04 -25.90 -6.02
N GLY A 236 -2.11 -26.84 -6.19
CA GLY A 236 -1.19 -26.86 -7.33
C GLY A 236 -1.89 -27.07 -8.67
N ARG A 237 -2.84 -28.02 -8.75
CA ARG A 237 -3.59 -28.31 -9.98
C ARG A 237 -4.48 -27.13 -10.40
N GLU A 238 -5.18 -26.54 -9.44
CA GLU A 238 -6.07 -25.39 -9.68
C GLU A 238 -5.29 -24.07 -9.82
N ARG A 239 -3.95 -24.12 -9.68
CA ARG A 239 -3.03 -22.97 -9.77
C ARG A 239 -3.40 -21.85 -8.79
N MET A 240 -3.89 -22.23 -7.62
CA MET A 240 -4.07 -21.29 -6.51
C MET A 240 -2.69 -20.78 -6.08
N PRO A 241 -2.58 -19.51 -5.61
CA PRO A 241 -1.35 -19.03 -5.01
C PRO A 241 -0.88 -19.97 -3.89
N VAL A 242 0.43 -20.23 -3.87
CA VAL A 242 1.05 -21.19 -2.95
C VAL A 242 1.54 -20.43 -1.72
N GLY A 243 1.22 -20.95 -0.54
CA GLY A 243 1.82 -20.49 0.70
C GLY A 243 1.54 -21.42 1.87
N ALA A 244 1.96 -21.00 3.06
CA ALA A 244 1.89 -21.81 4.26
C ALA A 244 0.44 -22.22 4.58
N ILE A 245 0.25 -23.47 4.98
CA ILE A 245 -1.04 -24.00 5.45
C ILE A 245 -0.88 -24.35 6.93
N GLU A 246 -1.50 -23.56 7.80
CA GLU A 246 -1.63 -23.91 9.21
C GLU A 246 -2.87 -24.79 9.41
N THR A 247 -2.67 -25.88 10.13
CA THR A 247 -3.70 -26.89 10.40
C THR A 247 -4.12 -26.88 11.84
N GLY A 248 -5.41 -27.07 12.08
CA GLY A 248 -5.92 -27.34 13.42
C GLY A 248 -5.28 -28.57 14.05
N ARG A 249 -5.19 -28.57 15.38
CA ARG A 249 -4.71 -29.68 16.19
C ARG A 249 -5.83 -30.72 16.35
N PRO A 250 -5.47 -31.95 16.73
CA PRO A 250 -6.45 -33.00 16.97
C PRO A 250 -7.40 -32.71 18.16
N ASP A 251 -7.03 -31.80 19.05
CA ASP A 251 -7.77 -31.46 20.27
C ASP A 251 -8.74 -30.30 20.01
N TRP A 252 -10.03 -30.63 19.87
CA TRP A 252 -11.11 -29.68 19.59
C TRP A 252 -11.67 -28.98 20.85
N SER A 253 -10.93 -28.95 21.95
CA SER A 253 -11.42 -28.35 23.20
C SER A 253 -11.57 -26.83 23.17
N ALA A 254 -10.83 -26.14 22.29
CA ALA A 254 -10.82 -24.68 22.16
C ALA A 254 -10.60 -24.19 20.70
N PRO A 255 -11.50 -24.53 19.76
CA PRO A 255 -11.29 -24.32 18.33
C PRO A 255 -11.23 -22.83 17.92
N LEU A 256 -11.83 -21.94 18.71
CA LEU A 256 -11.77 -20.50 18.47
C LEU A 256 -10.39 -19.95 18.85
N GLU A 257 -9.95 -20.22 20.08
CA GLU A 257 -8.67 -19.77 20.62
C GLU A 257 -7.51 -20.28 19.79
N GLU A 258 -7.61 -21.52 19.33
CA GLU A 258 -6.63 -22.15 18.47
C GLU A 258 -6.53 -21.47 17.11
N LYS A 259 -7.65 -21.31 16.38
CA LYS A 259 -7.62 -20.66 15.06
C LYS A 259 -7.17 -19.21 15.15
N VAL A 260 -7.50 -18.52 16.25
CA VAL A 260 -6.93 -17.19 16.55
C VAL A 260 -5.42 -17.28 16.73
N ALA A 261 -4.90 -18.23 17.52
CA ALA A 261 -3.46 -18.39 17.74
C ALA A 261 -2.69 -18.70 16.44
N ASP A 262 -3.26 -19.52 15.55
CA ASP A 262 -2.65 -19.83 14.24
C ASP A 262 -2.56 -18.56 13.37
N ILE A 263 -3.63 -17.76 13.33
CA ILE A 263 -3.63 -16.48 12.62
C ILE A 263 -2.61 -15.51 13.23
N GLU A 264 -2.53 -15.42 14.56
CA GLU A 264 -1.56 -14.58 15.27
C GLU A 264 -0.11 -14.97 14.92
N ALA A 265 0.19 -16.27 14.81
CA ALA A 265 1.50 -16.75 14.40
C ALA A 265 1.85 -16.31 12.97
N GLN A 266 0.88 -16.38 12.04
CA GLN A 266 1.06 -15.89 10.67
C GLN A 266 1.25 -14.38 10.60
N LEU A 267 0.48 -13.61 11.40
CA LEU A 267 0.62 -12.16 11.49
C LEU A 267 1.98 -11.76 12.05
N ALA A 268 2.53 -12.51 13.00
CA ALA A 268 3.88 -12.29 13.53
C ALA A 268 4.97 -12.58 12.48
N ALA A 269 4.78 -13.59 11.62
CA ALA A 269 5.71 -13.94 10.54
C ALA A 269 5.76 -12.90 9.41
N ARG A 270 4.76 -12.02 9.32
CA ARG A 270 4.71 -10.86 8.42
C ARG A 270 4.49 -9.58 9.20
N ALA A 271 5.37 -9.29 10.13
CA ALA A 271 5.25 -8.12 10.99
C ALA A 271 5.15 -6.83 10.15
N GLY A 272 4.12 -6.02 10.41
CA GLY A 272 3.92 -4.71 9.78
C GLY A 272 3.21 -4.73 8.42
N GLU A 273 2.88 -5.90 7.86
CA GLU A 273 2.08 -5.98 6.63
C GLU A 273 0.57 -5.80 6.91
N PRO A 274 -0.16 -5.07 6.04
CA PRO A 274 -1.61 -5.11 6.02
C PRO A 274 -2.11 -6.53 5.73
N VAL A 275 -3.27 -6.88 6.30
CA VAL A 275 -3.88 -8.20 6.12
C VAL A 275 -5.32 -8.11 5.64
N VAL A 276 -5.70 -9.05 4.76
CA VAL A 276 -7.08 -9.35 4.41
C VAL A 276 -7.41 -10.76 4.87
N LEU A 277 -8.53 -10.92 5.58
CA LEU A 277 -9.00 -12.20 6.11
C LEU A 277 -10.16 -12.71 5.25
N PHE A 278 -10.09 -13.98 4.82
CA PHE A 278 -11.15 -14.65 4.05
C PHE A 278 -11.63 -15.91 4.75
N GLY A 279 -12.94 -16.04 4.94
CA GLY A 279 -13.53 -17.25 5.51
C GLY A 279 -14.98 -17.43 5.11
N ASP A 280 -15.66 -18.38 5.75
CA ASP A 280 -17.03 -18.77 5.42
C ASP A 280 -18.03 -18.46 6.55
N SER A 281 -19.29 -18.28 6.18
CA SER A 281 -20.37 -17.97 7.13
C SER A 281 -20.77 -19.12 8.07
N SER A 282 -20.30 -20.34 7.84
CA SER A 282 -20.90 -21.53 8.46
C SER A 282 -20.15 -22.13 9.65
N HIS A 283 -18.94 -21.66 9.93
CA HIS A 283 -18.16 -22.07 11.11
C HIS A 283 -17.86 -20.85 11.99
N LEU A 284 -16.68 -20.83 12.60
CA LEU A 284 -16.24 -19.83 13.59
C LEU A 284 -15.49 -18.65 12.96
N ASP A 285 -15.35 -18.60 11.63
CA ASP A 285 -14.59 -17.55 10.95
C ASP A 285 -15.07 -16.14 11.32
N PRO A 286 -16.38 -15.84 11.40
CA PRO A 286 -16.82 -14.52 11.84
C PRO A 286 -16.37 -14.19 13.28
N GLU A 287 -16.45 -15.14 14.21
CA GLU A 287 -16.00 -14.95 15.59
C GLU A 287 -14.48 -14.78 15.69
N VAL A 288 -13.73 -15.65 15.02
CA VAL A 288 -12.26 -15.65 14.97
C VAL A 288 -11.76 -14.33 14.36
N TYR A 289 -12.27 -13.92 13.21
CA TYR A 289 -11.81 -12.71 12.54
C TYR A 289 -12.24 -11.43 13.25
N ARG A 290 -13.37 -11.43 13.96
CA ARG A 290 -13.72 -10.31 14.85
C ARG A 290 -12.68 -10.13 15.95
N GLU A 291 -12.25 -11.23 16.57
CA GLU A 291 -11.25 -11.19 17.62
C GLU A 291 -9.88 -10.74 17.08
N VAL A 292 -9.47 -11.26 15.92
CA VAL A 292 -8.22 -10.84 15.24
C VAL A 292 -8.28 -9.35 14.87
N ALA A 293 -9.37 -8.88 14.27
CA ALA A 293 -9.53 -7.47 13.90
C ALA A 293 -9.55 -6.54 15.13
N ARG A 294 -10.12 -7.01 16.26
CA ARG A 294 -10.08 -6.26 17.53
C ARG A 294 -8.67 -6.14 18.10
N ARG A 295 -7.83 -7.17 17.92
CA ARG A 295 -6.42 -7.17 18.38
C ARG A 295 -5.49 -6.41 17.44
N HIS A 296 -5.79 -6.39 16.15
CA HIS A 296 -4.96 -5.79 15.09
C HIS A 296 -5.74 -4.78 14.22
N PRO A 297 -6.39 -3.77 14.81
CA PRO A 297 -7.25 -2.84 14.07
C PRO A 297 -6.49 -2.05 12.99
N ASP A 298 -5.19 -1.81 13.21
CA ASP A 298 -4.35 -1.05 12.29
C ASP A 298 -3.79 -1.90 11.14
N ARG A 299 -3.94 -3.23 11.21
CA ARG A 299 -3.42 -4.16 10.18
C ARG A 299 -4.52 -4.78 9.34
N VAL A 300 -5.67 -5.09 9.93
CA VAL A 300 -6.77 -5.75 9.20
C VAL A 300 -7.48 -4.73 8.29
N LEU A 301 -7.17 -4.78 7.00
CA LEU A 301 -7.81 -3.91 6.00
C LEU A 301 -9.27 -4.31 5.75
N ALA A 302 -9.52 -5.62 5.73
CA ALA A 302 -10.84 -6.17 5.48
C ALA A 302 -10.98 -7.60 6.03
N THR A 303 -12.19 -7.91 6.46
CA THR A 303 -12.66 -9.28 6.72
C THR A 303 -13.77 -9.61 5.74
N VAL A 304 -13.55 -10.60 4.89
CA VAL A 304 -14.49 -11.05 3.87
C VAL A 304 -15.02 -12.42 4.26
N ILE A 305 -16.35 -12.51 4.39
CA ILE A 305 -17.06 -13.74 4.72
C ILE A 305 -17.87 -14.17 3.49
N HIS A 306 -17.54 -15.33 2.94
CA HIS A 306 -18.30 -15.95 1.88
C HIS A 306 -19.57 -16.60 2.45
N ARG A 307 -20.73 -16.20 1.93
CA ARG A 307 -22.02 -16.67 2.40
C ARG A 307 -22.39 -18.03 1.81
N VAL A 308 -21.94 -19.08 2.48
CA VAL A 308 -22.35 -20.46 2.17
C VAL A 308 -23.63 -20.89 2.88
N ARG A 309 -24.03 -20.22 3.98
CA ARG A 309 -25.29 -20.46 4.71
C ARG A 309 -25.87 -19.14 5.22
N PRO A 310 -27.19 -19.06 5.48
CA PRO A 310 -27.78 -17.94 6.20
C PRO A 310 -27.07 -17.71 7.54
N ILE A 311 -26.82 -16.45 7.87
CA ILE A 311 -26.10 -16.05 9.07
C ILE A 311 -26.76 -14.81 9.67
N GLU A 312 -26.82 -14.78 11.00
CA GLU A 312 -27.35 -13.63 11.75
C GLU A 312 -26.54 -12.36 11.46
N PRO A 313 -27.19 -11.20 11.20
CA PRO A 313 -26.49 -9.97 10.86
C PRO A 313 -25.39 -9.57 11.85
N ASP A 314 -25.63 -9.75 13.15
CA ASP A 314 -24.69 -9.38 14.21
C ASP A 314 -23.40 -10.20 14.18
N ARG A 315 -23.47 -11.46 13.71
CA ARG A 315 -22.29 -12.33 13.57
C ARG A 315 -21.32 -11.82 12.50
N VAL A 316 -21.75 -10.98 11.57
CA VAL A 316 -20.91 -10.41 10.51
C VAL A 316 -20.86 -8.88 10.54
N ALA A 317 -21.24 -8.28 11.67
CA ALA A 317 -21.15 -6.84 11.89
C ALA A 317 -19.68 -6.36 11.72
N GLY A 318 -19.48 -5.31 10.91
CA GLY A 318 -18.16 -4.79 10.58
C GLY A 318 -17.41 -5.59 9.50
N MET A 319 -18.01 -6.65 8.94
CA MET A 319 -17.41 -7.50 7.91
C MET A 319 -18.11 -7.34 6.57
N TRP A 320 -17.44 -7.84 5.52
CA TRP A 320 -17.96 -7.94 4.17
C TRP A 320 -18.58 -9.32 3.96
N LEU A 321 -19.89 -9.45 4.14
CA LEU A 321 -20.61 -10.66 3.74
C LEU A 321 -20.88 -10.59 2.24
N VAL A 322 -20.33 -11.55 1.49
CA VAL A 322 -20.38 -11.61 0.02
C VAL A 322 -20.97 -12.93 -0.44
N ASP A 323 -21.67 -12.90 -1.56
CA ASP A 323 -22.26 -14.12 -2.15
C ASP A 323 -21.31 -14.77 -3.18
N ASP A 324 -20.35 -14.01 -3.71
CA ASP A 324 -19.33 -14.50 -4.65
C ASP A 324 -18.03 -13.66 -4.61
N TYR A 325 -17.00 -14.12 -5.32
CA TYR A 325 -15.68 -13.50 -5.32
C TYR A 325 -15.55 -12.28 -6.26
N ALA A 326 -16.49 -12.08 -7.20
CA ALA A 326 -16.57 -10.84 -7.96
C ALA A 326 -17.05 -9.70 -7.04
N GLU A 327 -18.05 -9.96 -6.20
CA GLU A 327 -18.49 -9.03 -5.15
C GLU A 327 -17.36 -8.77 -4.15
N ALA A 328 -16.65 -9.81 -3.70
CA ALA A 328 -15.50 -9.68 -2.80
C ALA A 328 -14.44 -8.69 -3.36
N ALA A 329 -14.11 -8.82 -4.64
CA ALA A 329 -13.14 -7.95 -5.29
C ALA A 329 -13.58 -6.48 -5.24
N VAL A 330 -14.87 -6.20 -5.49
CA VAL A 330 -15.43 -4.84 -5.39
C VAL A 330 -15.35 -4.31 -3.96
N ARG A 331 -15.60 -5.14 -2.95
CA ARG A 331 -15.47 -4.72 -1.53
C ARG A 331 -14.04 -4.37 -1.18
N LEU A 332 -13.08 -5.09 -1.75
CA LEU A 332 -11.66 -4.86 -1.53
C LEU A 332 -11.13 -3.59 -2.22
N VAL A 333 -11.83 -3.06 -3.22
CA VAL A 333 -11.58 -1.69 -3.70
C VAL A 333 -11.91 -0.67 -2.62
N VAL A 334 -13.04 -0.82 -1.93
CA VAL A 334 -13.44 0.08 -0.82
C VAL A 334 -12.47 -0.02 0.35
N ALA A 335 -11.99 -1.23 0.63
CA ALA A 335 -11.00 -1.45 1.67
C ALA A 335 -9.62 -0.83 1.34
N GLY A 336 -9.36 -0.49 0.07
CA GLY A 336 -8.04 -0.04 -0.40
C GLY A 336 -7.05 -1.19 -0.64
N ALA A 337 -7.54 -2.43 -0.67
CA ALA A 337 -6.73 -3.61 -0.93
C ALA A 337 -6.50 -3.82 -2.43
N LEU A 338 -7.49 -3.54 -3.27
CA LEU A 338 -7.42 -3.67 -4.72
C LEU A 338 -7.67 -2.35 -5.46
N THR A 339 -7.15 -2.26 -6.67
CA THR A 339 -7.61 -1.26 -7.64
C THR A 339 -8.90 -1.70 -8.33
N ARG A 340 -9.62 -0.75 -8.93
CA ARG A 340 -10.82 -1.05 -9.74
C ARG A 340 -10.52 -1.94 -10.94
N GLU A 341 -9.35 -1.76 -11.55
CA GLU A 341 -8.91 -2.57 -12.69
C GLU A 341 -8.70 -4.02 -12.27
N GLN A 342 -8.02 -4.24 -11.14
CA GLN A 342 -7.87 -5.56 -10.55
C GLN A 342 -9.23 -6.19 -10.24
N ALA A 343 -10.14 -5.46 -9.59
CA ALA A 343 -11.48 -5.96 -9.29
C ALA A 343 -12.30 -6.30 -10.54
N ARG A 344 -12.19 -5.50 -11.62
CA ARG A 344 -12.80 -5.81 -12.91
C ARG A 344 -12.22 -7.08 -13.52
N ALA A 345 -10.91 -7.26 -13.47
CA ALA A 345 -10.25 -8.47 -13.95
C ALA A 345 -10.73 -9.73 -13.20
N VAL A 346 -10.88 -9.65 -11.87
CA VAL A 346 -11.44 -10.74 -11.06
C VAL A 346 -12.87 -11.07 -11.48
N ALA A 347 -13.72 -10.06 -11.68
CA ALA A 347 -15.10 -10.28 -12.06
C ALA A 347 -15.24 -10.91 -13.47
N LEU A 348 -14.39 -10.51 -14.43
CA LEU A 348 -14.32 -11.14 -15.75
C LEU A 348 -13.80 -12.58 -15.68
N ALA A 349 -12.82 -12.86 -14.82
CA ALA A 349 -12.36 -14.23 -14.58
C ALA A 349 -13.49 -15.10 -14.00
N ALA A 350 -14.18 -14.60 -12.96
CA ALA A 350 -15.34 -15.27 -12.37
C ALA A 350 -16.43 -15.57 -13.41
N GLN A 351 -16.73 -14.61 -14.29
CA GLN A 351 -17.67 -14.80 -15.40
C GLN A 351 -17.22 -15.93 -16.34
N SER A 352 -15.93 -15.95 -16.72
CA SER A 352 -15.38 -17.01 -17.59
C SER A 352 -15.36 -18.39 -16.93
N GLU A 353 -15.36 -18.42 -15.60
CA GLU A 353 -15.42 -19.61 -14.75
C GLU A 353 -16.87 -20.03 -14.42
N GLY A 354 -17.87 -19.35 -14.99
CA GLY A 354 -19.28 -19.73 -14.95
C GLY A 354 -20.14 -18.95 -13.95
N LEU A 355 -19.63 -17.88 -13.33
CA LEU A 355 -20.47 -16.98 -12.54
C LEU A 355 -21.43 -16.20 -13.45
N GLU A 356 -22.73 -16.28 -13.16
CA GLU A 356 -23.76 -15.54 -13.90
C GLU A 356 -23.77 -14.05 -13.52
N ILE A 357 -22.88 -13.28 -14.16
CA ILE A 357 -22.78 -11.83 -14.00
C ILE A 357 -22.58 -11.16 -15.36
N THR A 358 -23.23 -10.02 -15.59
CA THR A 358 -23.05 -9.21 -16.81
C THR A 358 -22.01 -8.12 -16.61
N GLU A 359 -21.34 -7.68 -17.68
CA GLU A 359 -20.42 -6.52 -17.61
C GLU A 359 -21.10 -5.27 -17.05
N ALA A 360 -22.37 -5.04 -17.39
CA ALA A 360 -23.13 -3.91 -16.85
C ALA A 360 -23.38 -4.02 -15.33
N GLN A 361 -23.48 -5.23 -14.78
CA GLN A 361 -23.54 -5.42 -13.32
C GLN A 361 -22.17 -5.14 -12.68
N ILE A 362 -21.08 -5.62 -13.29
CA ILE A 362 -19.70 -5.38 -12.83
C ILE A 362 -19.44 -3.87 -12.76
N ASP A 363 -19.71 -3.14 -13.85
CA ASP A 363 -19.48 -1.71 -13.92
C ASP A 363 -20.31 -0.97 -12.87
N ARG A 364 -21.58 -1.34 -12.69
CA ARG A 364 -22.45 -0.76 -11.65
C ARG A 364 -21.91 -0.99 -10.23
N TRP A 365 -21.39 -2.18 -9.94
CA TRP A 365 -20.81 -2.48 -8.62
C TRP A 365 -19.55 -1.64 -8.36
N LEU A 366 -18.70 -1.46 -9.37
CA LEU A 366 -17.51 -0.60 -9.29
C LEU A 366 -17.84 0.90 -9.25
N GLU A 367 -18.99 1.30 -9.78
CA GLU A 367 -19.48 2.68 -9.76
C GLU A 367 -20.02 3.12 -8.41
N ALA A 368 -20.65 2.23 -7.64
CA ALA A 368 -21.27 2.56 -6.36
C ALA A 368 -21.01 1.46 -5.30
N PRO A 369 -19.74 1.22 -4.93
CA PRO A 369 -19.43 0.17 -3.99
C PRO A 369 -19.91 0.59 -2.58
N ARG A 370 -20.62 -0.31 -1.90
CA ARG A 370 -21.17 -0.03 -0.56
C ARG A 370 -20.13 -0.33 0.52
N GLY A 371 -20.22 0.35 1.67
CA GLY A 371 -19.45 0.08 2.88
C GLY A 371 -19.76 -1.27 3.54
N PRO A 372 -18.96 -1.70 4.54
CA PRO A 372 -19.20 -2.96 5.26
C PRO A 372 -20.51 -2.86 6.04
N ARG A 373 -21.05 -4.00 6.49
CA ARG A 373 -22.28 -3.96 7.29
C ARG A 373 -22.03 -3.17 8.58
N PRO A 374 -22.88 -2.18 8.90
CA PRO A 374 -22.70 -1.38 10.10
C PRO A 374 -22.77 -2.28 11.33
N THR A 375 -22.00 -1.92 12.36
CA THR A 375 -22.14 -2.54 13.67
C THR A 375 -23.46 -2.10 14.30
N ALA A 376 -24.23 -3.05 14.85
CA ALA A 376 -25.41 -2.72 15.63
C ALA A 376 -24.94 -1.99 16.91
N GLY A 377 -25.02 -0.65 16.91
CA GLY A 377 -24.65 0.16 18.07
C GLY A 377 -24.12 1.57 17.83
N GLY A 378 -23.94 2.02 16.58
CA GLY A 378 -23.54 3.41 16.28
C GLY A 378 -24.71 4.31 15.88
N GLN A 379 -25.46 4.80 16.86
CA GLN A 379 -26.22 6.06 16.76
C GLN A 379 -25.65 7.06 17.75
#